data_AF-A0A7X4JTG1-F1
#
_entry.id   AF-A0A7X4JTG1-F1
#
_cell.length_a   1.000
_cell.length_b   1.000
_cell.length_c   1.000
_cell.angle_alpha   90.00
_cell.angle_beta   90.00
_cell.angle_gamma   90.00
#
_symmetry.space_group_name_H-M   'P 1'
#
loop_
_entity.id
_entity.type
_entity.pdbx_description
1 polymer ?
#
loop_
_entity_poly.entity_id
_entity_poly.type
_entity_poly.pdbx_seq_one_letter_code
_entity_poly.pdbx_strand_id
1 'polypeptide(L)'
;MAKIEGIRIANYRVLKDLTLGKLWNTQRVQPLTPLSVVIGKNGVGKSSLFDAFGFLADCLKLGVEEACDARGRGGFERIRSQGSDGPIEFEIYYREERRARPITYELAIDRDDSGRPYASRERLRQRRKGQSHGRPFSFLVMNGGRGVAWTGQAEGQQIDEVVDRESVLEMLLDRIERRLTGEERAETEFVELQDRRKLGIATLGALKQHPRISSFRQFVEGWHLSYFTPD
;
A
#
# COMPACT_ATOMS: atom_id res chain seq x y z
N MET A 1 -6.85 16.66 9.57
CA MET A 1 -5.54 16.03 9.82
C MET A 1 -5.63 14.57 9.47
N ALA A 2 -4.72 14.18 8.59
CA ALA A 2 -4.47 12.83 8.11
C ALA A 2 -4.16 11.90 9.29
N LYS A 3 -4.74 10.69 9.31
CA LYS A 3 -4.47 9.68 10.35
C LYS A 3 -4.54 8.25 9.82
N ILE A 4 -3.74 7.38 10.43
CA ILE A 4 -3.88 5.93 10.29
C ILE A 4 -5.02 5.48 11.19
N GLU A 5 -5.97 4.72 10.66
CA GLU A 5 -7.03 4.07 11.41
C GLU A 5 -6.69 2.61 11.72
N GLY A 6 -5.86 1.97 10.89
CA GLY A 6 -5.28 0.67 11.18
C GLY A 6 -4.20 0.28 10.18
N ILE A 7 -3.43 -0.74 10.55
CA ILE A 7 -2.36 -1.30 9.72
C ILE A 7 -2.29 -2.81 9.93
N ARG A 8 -2.06 -3.56 8.86
CA ARG A 8 -1.65 -4.97 8.89
C ARG A 8 -0.26 -5.10 8.30
N ILE A 9 0.57 -5.90 8.94
CA ILE A 9 1.93 -6.22 8.52
C ILE A 9 2.03 -7.75 8.53
N ALA A 10 2.41 -8.34 7.41
CA ALA A 10 2.66 -9.77 7.31
C ALA A 10 4.05 -10.05 6.76
N ASN A 11 4.65 -11.12 7.27
CA ASN A 11 5.96 -11.61 6.91
C ASN A 11 7.11 -10.60 7.06
N TYR A 12 7.05 -9.65 8.01
CA TYR A 12 8.11 -8.66 8.24
C TYR A 12 8.90 -8.95 9.53
N ARG A 13 10.14 -9.44 9.41
CA ARG A 13 11.02 -9.85 10.50
C ARG A 13 10.29 -10.83 11.43
N VAL A 14 10.11 -10.49 12.70
CA VAL A 14 9.37 -11.34 13.65
C VAL A 14 7.84 -11.20 13.53
N LEU A 15 7.35 -10.26 12.74
CA LEU A 15 5.92 -9.99 12.54
C LEU A 15 5.36 -10.86 11.41
N LYS A 16 4.95 -12.09 11.74
CA LYS A 16 4.35 -13.01 10.78
C LYS A 16 2.99 -12.53 10.26
N ASP A 17 2.10 -12.13 11.16
CA ASP A 17 0.81 -11.49 10.85
C ASP A 17 0.41 -10.64 12.06
N LEU A 18 0.53 -9.32 11.93
CA LEU A 18 0.18 -8.35 12.97
C LEU A 18 -0.85 -7.39 12.40
N THR A 19 -1.97 -7.21 13.10
CA THR A 19 -2.97 -6.18 12.78
C THR A 19 -3.15 -5.24 13.97
N LEU A 20 -3.10 -3.93 13.72
CA LEU A 20 -3.33 -2.87 14.71
C LEU A 20 -4.49 -1.99 14.25
N GLY A 21 -5.46 -1.78 15.13
CA GLY A 21 -6.61 -0.91 14.87
C GLY A 21 -7.57 -1.44 13.80
N LYS A 22 -8.23 -0.52 13.12
CA LYS A 22 -9.34 -0.82 12.20
C LYS A 22 -8.84 -0.94 10.76
N LEU A 23 -9.13 -2.07 10.12
CA LEU A 23 -9.02 -2.26 8.67
C LEU A 23 -10.41 -2.14 8.01
N TRP A 24 -10.46 -2.06 6.69
CA TRP A 24 -11.71 -1.90 5.93
C TRP A 24 -12.71 -3.06 6.10
N ASN A 25 -12.21 -4.28 6.36
CA ASN A 25 -13.00 -5.51 6.55
C ASN A 25 -13.29 -5.80 8.03
N THR A 26 -12.78 -5.00 8.96
CA THR A 26 -13.03 -5.17 10.40
C THR A 26 -14.21 -4.31 10.86
N GLN A 27 -15.28 -4.97 11.30
CA GLN A 27 -16.52 -4.27 11.69
C GLN A 27 -16.53 -3.82 13.16
N ARG A 28 -15.86 -4.55 14.06
CA ARG A 28 -15.95 -4.36 15.53
C ARG A 28 -14.64 -3.88 16.20
N VAL A 29 -13.72 -3.32 15.43
CA VAL A 29 -12.44 -2.82 15.95
C VAL A 29 -12.42 -1.29 15.90
N GLN A 30 -11.92 -0.67 16.98
CA GLN A 30 -11.75 0.77 17.07
C GLN A 30 -10.56 1.22 16.21
N PRO A 31 -10.64 2.38 15.55
CA PRO A 31 -9.51 2.92 14.82
C PRO A 31 -8.38 3.32 15.78
N LEU A 32 -7.14 3.26 15.29
CA LEU A 32 -6.00 3.82 16.01
C LEU A 32 -6.23 5.29 16.33
N THR A 33 -5.79 5.67 17.53
CA THR A 33 -5.75 7.06 17.98
C THR A 33 -4.43 7.70 17.57
N PRO A 34 -4.39 9.04 17.39
CA PRO A 34 -3.17 9.76 17.01
C PRO A 34 -1.98 9.49 17.96
N LEU A 35 -2.26 9.25 19.24
CA LEU A 35 -1.29 8.74 20.20
C LEU A 35 -1.57 7.25 20.45
N SER A 36 -0.60 6.41 20.16
CA SER A 36 -0.63 4.97 20.43
C SER A 36 0.68 4.57 21.11
N VAL A 37 0.59 3.81 22.20
CA VAL A 37 1.77 3.37 22.97
C VAL A 37 1.90 1.85 22.87
N VAL A 38 3.08 1.38 22.47
CA VAL A 38 3.38 -0.06 22.32
C VAL A 38 4.30 -0.49 23.45
N ILE A 39 3.78 -1.33 24.34
CA ILE A 39 4.50 -1.84 25.52
C ILE A 39 4.65 -3.36 25.40
N GLY A 40 5.81 -3.88 25.78
CA GLY A 40 6.07 -5.32 25.78
C GLY A 40 7.50 -5.64 26.19
N LYS A 41 7.78 -6.91 26.47
CA LYS A 41 9.13 -7.39 26.84
C LYS A 41 10.15 -7.16 25.72
N ASN A 42 11.44 -7.29 26.02
CA ASN A 42 12.48 -7.25 25.00
C ASN A 42 12.35 -8.43 24.03
N GLY A 43 12.67 -8.20 22.75
CA GLY A 43 12.61 -9.24 21.71
C GLY A 43 11.22 -9.54 21.13
N VAL A 44 10.12 -8.99 21.66
CA VAL A 44 8.75 -9.29 21.17
C VAL A 44 8.37 -8.61 19.85
N GLY A 45 9.31 -7.95 19.16
CA GLY A 45 9.07 -7.31 17.87
C GLY A 45 8.65 -5.84 17.88
N LYS A 46 8.72 -5.14 19.02
CA LYS A 46 8.42 -3.70 19.11
C LYS A 46 9.23 -2.87 18.10
N SER A 47 10.56 -3.07 18.08
CA SER A 47 11.43 -2.36 17.14
C SER A 47 11.14 -2.74 15.68
N SER A 48 10.77 -4.00 15.40
CA SER A 48 10.36 -4.43 14.06
C SER A 48 9.07 -3.73 13.61
N LEU A 49 8.11 -3.51 14.52
CA LEU A 49 6.89 -2.77 14.24
C LEU A 49 7.22 -1.32 13.85
N PHE A 50 8.05 -0.62 14.62
CA PHE A 50 8.40 0.76 14.29
C PHE A 50 9.25 0.87 13.03
N ASP A 51 10.17 -0.06 12.81
CA ASP A 51 10.95 -0.13 11.59
C ASP A 51 10.09 -0.42 10.35
N ALA A 52 8.97 -1.16 10.47
CA ALA A 52 8.05 -1.38 9.37
C ALA A 52 7.45 -0.06 8.81
N PHE A 53 7.14 0.91 9.67
CA PHE A 53 6.73 2.25 9.22
C PHE A 53 7.88 2.96 8.50
N GLY A 54 9.10 2.86 9.03
CA GLY A 54 10.30 3.39 8.39
C GLY A 54 10.57 2.76 7.02
N PHE A 55 10.35 1.45 6.89
CA PHE A 55 10.53 0.69 5.66
C PHE A 55 9.56 1.14 4.57
N LEU A 56 8.28 1.30 4.90
CA LEU A 56 7.29 1.84 3.96
C LEU A 56 7.66 3.23 3.46
N ALA A 57 8.13 4.12 4.34
CA ALA A 57 8.60 5.44 3.95
C ALA A 57 9.86 5.38 3.07
N ASP A 58 10.79 4.45 3.36
CA ASP A 58 11.98 4.23 2.56
C ASP A 58 11.63 3.66 1.17
N CYS A 59 10.66 2.73 1.06
CA CYS A 59 10.20 2.19 -0.23
C CYS A 59 9.67 3.29 -1.16
N LEU A 60 8.99 4.29 -0.61
CA LEU A 60 8.48 5.43 -1.40
C LEU A 60 9.59 6.37 -1.85
N LYS A 61 10.59 6.60 -1.00
CA LYS A 61 11.67 7.55 -1.27
C LYS A 61 12.76 6.96 -2.17
N LEU A 62 13.18 5.73 -1.87
CA LEU A 62 14.37 5.10 -2.44
C LEU A 62 14.02 4.05 -3.49
N GLY A 63 12.86 3.42 -3.39
CA GLY A 63 12.55 2.19 -4.11
C GLY A 63 12.62 0.98 -3.18
N VAL A 64 12.01 -0.12 -3.61
CA VAL A 64 11.83 -1.34 -2.82
C VAL A 64 13.18 -2.00 -2.50
N GLU A 65 14.07 -2.11 -3.48
CA GLU A 65 15.35 -2.80 -3.33
C GLU A 65 16.27 -2.06 -2.37
N GLU A 66 16.51 -0.78 -2.62
CA GLU A 66 17.32 0.07 -1.75
C GLU A 66 16.73 0.15 -0.33
N ALA A 67 15.40 0.18 -0.19
CA ALA A 67 14.75 0.16 1.12
C ALA A 67 15.01 -1.13 1.90
N CYS A 68 15.18 -2.27 1.23
CA CYS A 68 15.50 -3.54 1.87
C CYS A 68 16.91 -3.55 2.49
N ASP A 69 17.83 -2.74 1.97
CA ASP A 69 19.20 -2.61 2.50
C ASP A 69 19.36 -1.44 3.46
N ALA A 70 18.57 -0.38 3.28
CA ALA A 70 18.63 0.85 4.06
C ALA A 70 18.51 0.60 5.58
N ARG A 71 19.15 1.49 6.36
CA ARG A 71 19.12 1.49 7.84
C ARG A 71 19.58 0.17 8.47
N GLY A 72 20.48 -0.56 7.80
CA GLY A 72 21.02 -1.82 8.29
C GLY A 72 20.03 -2.99 8.26
N ARG A 73 19.03 -2.95 7.37
CA ARG A 73 18.07 -4.05 7.19
C ARG A 73 18.70 -5.29 6.56
N GLY A 74 19.69 -5.10 5.68
CA GLY A 74 20.55 -6.17 5.16
C GLY A 74 19.90 -7.06 4.09
N GLY A 75 18.95 -6.51 3.34
CA GLY A 75 18.33 -7.16 2.18
C GLY A 75 17.00 -7.85 2.49
N PHE A 76 16.28 -8.22 1.42
CA PHE A 76 14.92 -8.76 1.50
C PHE A 76 14.80 -10.00 2.38
N GLU A 77 15.72 -10.97 2.24
CA GLU A 77 15.68 -12.20 3.05
C GLU A 77 15.86 -11.96 4.56
N ARG A 78 16.58 -10.92 4.94
CA ARG A 78 16.79 -10.56 6.35
C ARG A 78 15.55 -9.91 6.97
N ILE A 79 14.76 -9.22 6.15
CA ILE A 79 13.53 -8.55 6.60
C ILE A 79 12.28 -9.39 6.38
N ARG A 80 12.33 -10.46 5.57
CA ARG A 80 11.25 -11.42 5.46
C ARG A 80 11.21 -12.32 6.70
N SER A 81 10.01 -12.68 7.15
CA SER A 81 9.86 -13.58 8.29
C SER A 81 10.48 -14.94 8.03
N GLN A 82 11.27 -15.43 8.98
CA GLN A 82 11.92 -16.73 8.88
C GLN A 82 10.90 -17.87 8.71
N GLY A 83 11.18 -18.75 7.75
CA GLY A 83 10.32 -19.87 7.40
C GLY A 83 9.06 -19.47 6.63
N SER A 84 9.00 -18.24 6.12
CA SER A 84 7.95 -17.79 5.22
C SER A 84 8.49 -17.67 3.80
N ASP A 85 7.83 -18.32 2.85
CA ASP A 85 8.15 -18.22 1.43
C ASP A 85 7.30 -17.18 0.70
N GLY A 86 6.27 -16.66 1.37
CA GLY A 86 5.36 -15.66 0.81
C GLY A 86 5.94 -14.24 0.80
N PRO A 87 5.21 -13.30 0.16
CA PRO A 87 5.61 -11.91 0.09
C PRO A 87 5.55 -11.22 1.47
N ILE A 88 6.30 -10.12 1.60
CA ILE A 88 6.10 -9.16 2.69
C ILE A 88 4.90 -8.31 2.32
N GLU A 89 3.88 -8.26 3.18
CA GLU A 89 2.63 -7.56 2.88
C GLU A 89 2.32 -6.48 3.90
N PHE A 90 1.84 -5.36 3.40
CA PHE A 90 1.34 -4.24 4.18
C PHE A 90 -0.06 -3.87 3.73
N GLU A 91 -0.94 -3.61 4.69
CA GLU A 91 -2.22 -2.98 4.45
C GLU A 91 -2.36 -1.78 5.37
N ILE A 92 -2.60 -0.60 4.82
CA ILE A 92 -2.75 0.65 5.57
C ILE A 92 -4.15 1.16 5.36
N TYR A 93 -4.90 1.29 6.45
CA TYR A 93 -6.21 1.93 6.44
C TYR A 93 -6.06 3.36 6.95
N TYR A 94 -6.22 4.31 6.04
CA TYR A 94 -5.86 5.71 6.20
C TYR A 94 -7.07 6.62 5.98
N ARG A 95 -7.18 7.70 6.77
CA ARG A 95 -8.17 8.76 6.55
C ARG A 95 -7.48 10.12 6.44
N GLU A 96 -7.65 10.76 5.29
CA GLU A 96 -7.07 12.08 4.99
C GLU A 96 -7.66 13.22 5.84
N GLU A 97 -8.98 13.24 5.96
CA GLU A 97 -9.69 14.22 6.77
C GLU A 97 -10.85 13.58 7.53
N ARG A 98 -11.29 14.21 8.64
CA ARG A 98 -12.34 13.67 9.52
C ARG A 98 -13.60 13.22 8.77
N ARG A 99 -14.01 13.95 7.73
CA ARG A 99 -15.21 13.64 6.93
C ARG A 99 -14.91 12.85 5.65
N ALA A 100 -13.65 12.74 5.26
CA ALA A 100 -13.24 11.97 4.08
C ALA A 100 -13.46 10.47 4.31
N ARG A 101 -13.70 9.73 3.23
CA ARG A 101 -13.78 8.27 3.28
C ARG A 101 -12.36 7.69 3.38
N PRO A 102 -12.13 6.66 4.20
CA PRO A 102 -10.81 6.06 4.30
C PRO A 102 -10.36 5.45 2.97
N ILE A 103 -9.06 5.56 2.73
CA ILE A 103 -8.34 4.88 1.66
C ILE A 103 -7.69 3.65 2.29
N THR A 104 -7.74 2.52 1.59
CA THR A 104 -6.96 1.34 1.91
C THR A 104 -5.86 1.21 0.89
N TYR A 105 -4.63 1.17 1.36
CA TYR A 105 -3.45 0.87 0.56
C TYR A 105 -2.99 -0.55 0.87
N GLU A 106 -2.73 -1.32 -0.16
CA GLU A 106 -2.19 -2.68 -0.06
C GLU A 106 -0.89 -2.73 -0.86
N LEU A 107 0.16 -3.28 -0.26
CA LEU A 107 1.45 -3.49 -0.88
C LEU A 107 1.91 -4.91 -0.59
N ALA A 108 2.36 -5.61 -1.62
CA ALA A 108 3.10 -6.85 -1.49
C ALA A 108 4.45 -6.70 -2.18
N ILE A 109 5.51 -7.09 -1.49
CA ILE A 109 6.88 -7.11 -1.98
C ILE A 109 7.34 -8.55 -2.02
N ASP A 110 7.88 -8.95 -3.17
CA ASP A 110 8.45 -10.28 -3.39
C ASP A 110 9.72 -10.19 -4.23
N ARG A 111 10.38 -11.32 -4.48
CA ARG A 111 11.54 -11.42 -5.36
C ARG A 111 11.13 -11.77 -6.78
N ASP A 112 11.78 -11.14 -7.75
CA ASP A 112 11.67 -11.53 -9.15
C ASP A 112 12.49 -12.81 -9.42
N ASP A 113 12.47 -13.30 -10.65
CA ASP A 113 13.20 -14.51 -11.06
C ASP A 113 14.73 -14.37 -10.90
N SER A 114 15.24 -13.15 -10.80
CA SER A 114 16.65 -12.86 -10.51
C SER A 114 16.96 -12.79 -9.02
N GLY A 115 15.96 -13.01 -8.16
CA GLY A 115 16.07 -12.93 -6.70
C GLY A 115 16.03 -11.51 -6.14
N ARG A 116 15.77 -10.49 -6.97
CA ARG A 116 15.77 -9.08 -6.56
C ARG A 116 14.37 -8.65 -6.10
N PRO A 117 14.26 -7.92 -4.99
CA PRO A 117 12.95 -7.53 -4.45
C PRO A 117 12.28 -6.47 -5.33
N TYR A 118 10.97 -6.59 -5.53
CA TYR A 118 10.15 -5.67 -6.31
C TYR A 118 8.73 -5.60 -5.76
N ALA A 119 7.97 -4.57 -6.16
CA ALA A 119 6.55 -4.47 -5.81
C ALA A 119 5.73 -5.45 -6.65
N SER A 120 5.42 -6.61 -6.07
CA SER A 120 4.66 -7.65 -6.75
C SER A 120 3.19 -7.28 -6.89
N ARG A 121 2.65 -6.59 -5.90
CA ARG A 121 1.28 -6.08 -5.92
C ARG A 121 1.20 -4.74 -5.22
N GLU A 122 0.40 -3.85 -5.78
CA GLU A 122 0.08 -2.57 -5.17
C GLU A 122 -1.35 -2.18 -5.51
N ARG A 123 -2.10 -1.74 -4.52
CA ARG A 123 -3.50 -1.37 -4.73
C ARG A 123 -3.89 -0.24 -3.81
N LEU A 124 -4.68 0.69 -4.34
CA LEU A 124 -5.26 1.79 -3.59
C LEU A 124 -6.77 1.82 -3.85
N ARG A 125 -7.55 1.68 -2.78
CA ARG A 125 -9.03 1.61 -2.83
C ARG A 125 -9.70 2.55 -1.84
N GLN A 126 -10.86 3.09 -2.21
CA GLN A 126 -11.66 3.99 -1.39
C GLN A 126 -13.16 3.75 -1.62
N ARG A 127 -13.97 3.89 -0.57
CA ARG A 127 -15.44 3.83 -0.68
C ARG A 127 -16.00 5.17 -1.18
N ARG A 128 -17.08 5.14 -1.98
CA ARG A 128 -17.75 6.37 -2.45
C ARG A 128 -18.47 7.11 -1.33
N LYS A 129 -18.70 8.42 -1.53
CA LYS A 129 -19.56 9.21 -0.65
C LYS A 129 -21.01 8.68 -0.76
N GLY A 130 -21.69 8.50 0.38
CA GLY A 130 -23.05 7.92 0.41
C GLY A 130 -23.12 6.38 0.37
N GLN A 131 -22.06 5.70 -0.04
CA GLN A 131 -22.02 4.24 -0.03
C GLN A 131 -21.79 3.72 1.42
N SER A 132 -22.81 3.14 2.03
CA SER A 132 -22.75 2.48 3.35
C SER A 132 -22.49 0.97 3.27
N HIS A 133 -22.78 0.35 2.12
CA HIS A 133 -22.68 -1.09 1.87
C HIS A 133 -21.99 -1.40 0.52
N GLY A 134 -21.48 -2.63 0.35
CA GLY A 134 -20.77 -3.06 -0.87
C GLY A 134 -19.24 -2.92 -0.81
N ARG A 135 -18.56 -3.27 -1.92
CA ARG A 135 -17.09 -3.29 -2.02
C ARG A 135 -16.51 -1.89 -2.30
N PRO A 136 -15.31 -1.55 -1.76
CA PRO A 136 -14.62 -0.31 -2.11
C PRO A 136 -14.19 -0.29 -3.58
N PHE A 137 -14.08 0.91 -4.15
CA PHE A 137 -13.62 1.10 -5.52
C PHE A 137 -12.10 1.27 -5.54
N SER A 138 -11.43 0.59 -6.46
CA SER A 138 -9.98 0.69 -6.65
C SER A 138 -9.69 1.76 -7.69
N PHE A 139 -8.75 2.65 -7.38
CA PHE A 139 -8.32 3.72 -8.28
C PHE A 139 -6.81 3.69 -8.57
N LEU A 140 -6.12 2.70 -8.01
CA LEU A 140 -4.83 2.20 -8.47
C LEU A 140 -4.81 0.69 -8.28
N VAL A 141 -4.39 -0.04 -9.31
CA VAL A 141 -4.09 -1.48 -9.24
C VAL A 141 -2.84 -1.72 -10.08
N MET A 142 -1.76 -2.20 -9.46
CA MET A 142 -0.52 -2.58 -10.13
C MET A 142 -0.14 -4.00 -9.74
N ASN A 143 0.23 -4.81 -10.73
CA ASN A 143 0.83 -6.12 -10.55
C ASN A 143 2.18 -6.14 -11.29
N GLY A 144 3.27 -6.28 -10.53
CA GLY A 144 4.62 -6.30 -11.09
C GLY A 144 4.93 -5.14 -12.02
N GLY A 145 4.54 -3.92 -11.65
CA GLY A 145 4.80 -2.69 -12.41
C GLY A 145 3.85 -2.42 -13.57
N ARG A 146 2.88 -3.29 -13.87
CA ARG A 146 1.84 -3.06 -14.88
C ARG A 146 0.47 -2.96 -14.23
N GLY A 147 -0.38 -2.06 -14.72
CA GLY A 147 -1.62 -1.78 -14.02
C GLY A 147 -2.48 -0.68 -14.61
N VAL A 148 -3.40 -0.22 -13.78
CA VAL A 148 -4.40 0.79 -14.11
C VAL A 148 -4.45 1.82 -13.00
N ALA A 149 -4.45 3.09 -13.39
CA ALA A 149 -4.71 4.22 -12.51
C ALA A 149 -5.88 5.05 -13.02
N TRP A 150 -6.60 5.71 -12.11
CA TRP A 150 -7.67 6.63 -12.46
C TRP A 150 -7.22 8.07 -12.19
N THR A 151 -7.54 8.98 -13.12
CA THR A 151 -7.11 10.39 -13.06
C THR A 151 -8.15 11.27 -12.35
N GLY A 152 -7.71 12.37 -11.75
CA GLY A 152 -8.57 13.38 -11.13
C GLY A 152 -9.32 12.92 -9.89
N GLN A 153 -10.60 13.27 -9.82
CA GLN A 153 -11.55 12.82 -8.77
C GLN A 153 -12.35 11.60 -9.21
N ALA A 154 -12.04 11.05 -10.39
CA ALA A 154 -12.75 9.96 -11.05
C ALA A 154 -13.08 8.82 -10.09
N GLU A 155 -14.27 8.27 -10.28
CA GLU A 155 -14.73 7.16 -9.48
C GLU A 155 -14.05 5.87 -9.98
N GLY A 156 -13.13 5.31 -9.19
CA GLY A 156 -12.49 4.03 -9.48
C GLY A 156 -13.48 2.88 -9.70
N GLN A 157 -13.00 1.65 -9.93
CA GLN A 157 -13.84 0.49 -10.26
C GLN A 157 -13.98 -0.51 -9.10
N GLN A 158 -15.17 -1.11 -8.95
CA GLN A 158 -15.36 -2.25 -8.06
C GLN A 158 -14.71 -3.47 -8.70
N ILE A 159 -13.82 -4.12 -7.97
CA ILE A 159 -13.08 -5.29 -8.43
C ILE A 159 -13.43 -6.44 -7.49
N ASP A 160 -13.80 -7.59 -8.07
CA ASP A 160 -14.13 -8.79 -7.31
C ASP A 160 -12.86 -9.45 -6.76
N GLU A 161 -12.84 -9.72 -5.46
CA GLU A 161 -11.67 -10.30 -4.75
C GLU A 161 -11.49 -11.81 -5.00
N VAL A 162 -12.45 -12.47 -5.67
CA VAL A 162 -12.51 -13.94 -5.84
C VAL A 162 -11.85 -14.40 -7.15
N VAL A 163 -11.50 -13.46 -8.02
CA VAL A 163 -10.90 -13.73 -9.33
C VAL A 163 -9.38 -13.74 -9.18
N ASP A 164 -8.68 -14.67 -9.83
CA ASP A 164 -7.22 -14.75 -9.79
C ASP A 164 -6.60 -13.41 -10.24
N ARG A 165 -5.49 -13.01 -9.60
CA ARG A 165 -4.93 -11.65 -9.68
C ARG A 165 -4.54 -11.25 -11.09
N GLU A 166 -4.00 -12.19 -11.84
CA GLU A 166 -3.61 -12.00 -13.24
C GLU A 166 -4.86 -11.80 -14.10
N SER A 167 -5.87 -12.66 -13.93
CA SER A 167 -7.16 -12.51 -14.59
C SER A 167 -7.91 -11.23 -14.23
N VAL A 168 -7.78 -10.70 -13.00
CA VAL A 168 -8.33 -9.38 -12.64
C VAL A 168 -7.68 -8.27 -13.46
N LEU A 169 -6.36 -8.28 -13.60
CA LEU A 169 -5.65 -7.28 -14.39
C LEU A 169 -6.04 -7.40 -15.85
N GLU A 170 -6.02 -8.60 -16.43
CA GLU A 170 -6.47 -8.85 -17.80
C GLU A 170 -7.90 -8.38 -18.06
N MET A 171 -8.83 -8.66 -17.13
CA MET A 171 -10.21 -8.16 -17.22
C MET A 171 -10.30 -6.64 -17.18
N LEU A 172 -9.46 -5.97 -16.39
CA LEU A 172 -9.43 -4.50 -16.35
C LEU A 172 -8.83 -3.93 -17.64
N LEU A 173 -7.78 -4.54 -18.16
CA LEU A 173 -7.14 -4.15 -19.42
C LEU A 173 -8.09 -4.30 -20.60
N ASP A 174 -8.74 -5.46 -20.76
CA ASP A 174 -9.74 -5.71 -21.81
C ASP A 174 -10.90 -4.71 -21.75
N ARG A 175 -11.36 -4.35 -20.53
CA ARG A 175 -12.41 -3.32 -20.37
C ARG A 175 -11.94 -1.92 -20.76
N ILE A 176 -10.68 -1.58 -20.48
CA ILE A 176 -10.11 -0.27 -20.83
C ILE A 176 -9.93 -0.18 -22.35
N GLU A 177 -9.38 -1.22 -22.99
CA GLU A 177 -9.24 -1.29 -24.44
C GLU A 177 -10.59 -1.14 -25.16
N ARG A 178 -11.65 -1.79 -24.64
CA ARG A 178 -13.02 -1.63 -25.15
C ARG A 178 -13.64 -0.24 -24.92
N ARG A 179 -13.19 0.50 -23.91
CA ARG A 179 -13.64 1.88 -23.67
C ARG A 179 -12.88 2.90 -24.51
N LEU A 180 -11.59 2.67 -24.75
CA LEU A 180 -10.74 3.53 -25.59
C LEU A 180 -11.16 3.54 -27.07
N THR A 181 -11.96 2.56 -27.51
CA THR A 181 -12.55 2.50 -28.86
C THR A 181 -13.90 3.22 -28.99
N GLY A 182 -14.45 3.76 -27.88
CA GLY A 182 -15.65 4.60 -27.86
C GLY A 182 -15.32 6.09 -27.58
N GLU A 183 -16.26 7.00 -27.90
CA GLU A 183 -16.07 8.47 -27.80
C GLU A 183 -15.94 9.01 -26.35
N GLU A 184 -16.11 8.18 -25.32
CA GLU A 184 -15.91 8.58 -23.92
C GLU A 184 -14.43 8.42 -23.53
N ARG A 185 -13.69 9.54 -23.49
CA ARG A 185 -12.34 9.58 -22.91
C ARG A 185 -12.41 9.15 -21.43
N ALA A 186 -12.09 7.89 -21.16
CA ALA A 186 -12.12 7.34 -19.82
C ALA A 186 -11.08 8.07 -18.95
N GLU A 187 -11.48 8.49 -17.75
CA GLU A 187 -10.61 9.00 -16.67
C GLU A 187 -9.73 7.87 -16.07
N THR A 188 -9.31 6.92 -16.91
CA THR A 188 -8.63 5.67 -16.58
C THR A 188 -7.45 5.52 -17.54
N GLU A 189 -6.27 5.29 -17.01
CA GLU A 189 -5.04 5.15 -17.76
C GLU A 189 -4.37 3.80 -17.48
N PHE A 190 -3.85 3.19 -18.53
CA PHE A 190 -2.92 2.08 -18.41
C PHE A 190 -1.57 2.61 -17.96
N VAL A 191 -0.96 1.94 -16.98
CA VAL A 191 0.32 2.32 -16.41
C VAL A 191 1.27 1.14 -16.48
N GLU A 192 2.42 1.35 -17.09
CA GLU A 192 3.54 0.41 -17.08
C GLU A 192 4.80 1.15 -16.61
N LEU A 193 5.32 0.71 -15.47
CA LEU A 193 6.52 1.26 -14.86
C LEU A 193 7.75 0.69 -15.56
N GLN A 194 8.68 1.57 -15.94
CA GLN A 194 10.00 1.17 -16.44
C GLN A 194 10.80 0.38 -15.38
N ASP A 195 10.61 0.72 -14.11
CA ASP A 195 11.25 0.03 -12.99
C ASP A 195 10.21 -0.50 -11.99
N ARG A 196 10.10 -1.83 -11.93
CA ARG A 196 9.21 -2.57 -11.01
C ARG A 196 9.61 -2.45 -9.54
N ARG A 197 10.80 -1.88 -9.26
CA ARG A 197 11.30 -1.61 -7.91
C ARG A 197 10.80 -0.27 -7.38
N LYS A 198 10.25 0.59 -8.22
CA LYS A 198 9.55 1.80 -7.78
C LYS A 198 8.08 1.48 -7.53
N LEU A 199 7.53 2.06 -6.46
CA LEU A 199 6.11 1.96 -6.18
C LEU A 199 5.32 2.81 -7.18
N GLY A 200 4.20 2.29 -7.66
CA GLY A 200 3.24 3.00 -8.50
C GLY A 200 2.76 4.28 -7.84
N ILE A 201 2.47 4.28 -6.54
CA ILE A 201 2.09 5.52 -5.83
C ILE A 201 3.23 6.53 -5.73
N ALA A 202 4.50 6.10 -5.77
CA ALA A 202 5.63 7.02 -5.79
C ALA A 202 5.69 7.75 -7.13
N THR A 203 5.56 7.02 -8.24
CA THR A 203 5.57 7.54 -9.61
C THR A 203 4.34 8.39 -9.90
N LEU A 204 3.14 7.83 -9.76
CA LEU A 204 1.88 8.51 -10.07
C LEU A 204 1.58 9.65 -9.09
N GLY A 205 2.01 9.51 -7.83
CA GLY A 205 1.87 10.57 -6.83
C GLY A 205 2.73 11.80 -7.09
N ALA A 206 3.67 11.76 -8.03
CA ALA A 206 4.42 12.94 -8.48
C ALA A 206 3.63 13.79 -9.49
N LEU A 207 2.55 13.25 -10.06
CA LEU A 207 1.78 13.84 -11.14
C LEU A 207 0.54 14.57 -10.57
N LYS A 208 0.25 15.77 -11.09
CA LYS A 208 -0.92 16.58 -10.66
C LYS A 208 -2.25 15.88 -10.94
N GLN A 209 -2.27 14.92 -11.86
CA GLN A 209 -3.41 14.14 -12.26
C GLN A 209 -3.90 13.19 -11.17
N HIS A 210 -3.10 12.87 -10.14
CA HIS A 210 -3.50 11.92 -9.08
C HIS A 210 -3.42 12.54 -7.67
N PRO A 211 -4.30 13.50 -7.33
CA PRO A 211 -4.24 14.19 -6.04
C PRO A 211 -4.39 13.23 -4.84
N ARG A 212 -5.25 12.21 -4.94
CA ARG A 212 -5.43 11.21 -3.85
C ARG A 212 -4.18 10.37 -3.62
N ILE A 213 -3.50 9.99 -4.69
CA ILE A 213 -2.23 9.23 -4.63
C ILE A 213 -1.15 10.14 -4.02
N SER A 214 -1.03 11.38 -4.49
CA SER A 214 -0.10 12.37 -3.98
C SER A 214 -0.28 12.61 -2.47
N SER A 215 -1.51 12.87 -2.01
CA SER A 215 -1.80 13.08 -0.59
C SER A 215 -1.42 11.87 0.27
N PHE A 216 -1.75 10.66 -0.18
CA PHE A 216 -1.41 9.44 0.55
C PHE A 216 0.10 9.21 0.58
N ARG A 217 0.79 9.38 -0.56
CA ARG A 217 2.25 9.29 -0.67
C ARG A 217 2.93 10.23 0.32
N GLN A 218 2.58 11.52 0.30
CA GLN A 218 3.15 12.53 1.20
C GLN A 218 2.94 12.19 2.67
N PHE A 219 1.76 11.65 3.01
CA PHE A 219 1.46 11.21 4.36
C PHE A 219 2.40 10.10 4.85
N VAL A 220 2.67 9.08 4.02
CA VAL A 220 3.56 7.97 4.38
C VAL A 220 5.04 8.38 4.33
N GLU A 221 5.45 9.18 3.35
CA GLU A 221 6.83 9.71 3.27
C GLU A 221 7.19 10.60 4.46
N GLY A 222 6.20 11.28 5.05
CA GLY A 222 6.34 12.09 6.26
C GLY A 222 6.47 11.29 7.56
N TRP A 223 6.49 9.95 7.52
CA TRP A 223 6.74 9.17 8.72
C TRP A 223 8.20 9.22 9.12
N HIS A 224 8.42 9.61 10.38
CA HIS A 224 9.73 9.70 11.00
C HIS A 224 9.80 8.75 12.19
N LEU A 225 10.89 8.00 12.27
CA LEU A 225 11.22 7.17 13.42
C LEU A 225 12.29 7.88 14.23
N SER A 226 11.91 8.38 15.41
CA SER A 226 12.83 9.03 16.34
C SER A 226 13.15 8.09 17.49
N TYR A 227 14.45 7.85 17.71
CA TYR A 227 14.93 7.15 18.89
C TYR A 227 15.28 8.19 19.94
N PHE A 228 14.57 8.18 21.06
CA PHE A 228 14.89 9.00 22.21
C PHE A 228 15.65 8.15 23.21
N THR A 229 16.90 8.51 23.45
CA THR A 229 17.68 8.04 24.60
C THR A 229 17.67 9.17 25.63
N PRO A 230 16.95 9.01 26.75
CA PRO A 230 17.13 9.92 27.87
C PRO A 230 18.54 9.72 28.41
N ASP A 231 19.33 10.80 28.43
CA ASP A 231 20.58 10.89 29.21
C ASP A 231 20.27 10.95 30.72
#